data_AF-A0A174SHZ9-F1
#
_entry.id   AF-A0A174SHZ9-F1
#
_cell.length_a   1.000
_cell.length_b   1.000
_cell.length_c   1.000
_cell.angle_alpha   90.00
_cell.angle_beta   90.00
_cell.angle_gamma   90.00
#
_symmetry.space_group_name_H-M   'P 1'
#
loop_
_entity.id
_entity.type
_entity.pdbx_description
1 polymer ?
#
loop_
_entity_poly.entity_id
_entity_poly.type
_entity_poly.pdbx_seq_one_letter_code
_entity_poly.pdbx_strand_id
1 'polypeptide(L)'
;MNQKKQLSILEFSRLTGISRDNLRFYDRIGLLCPEQRGENNYRYYARSQLNSAYLISSLRLLEVGLEDIRRYSAGRTPERMLAFFAQQEERIQAEIARLRETSEIMKLRASLAQEALAHAEGAYLLEERPRERIFLCPPAPDGLSGEESEIFAYEYAAGKGVHLGHPAGVLITPDSTASGEPVWRYRLYFKTGGRRGNAWKPAGRYAVAYGRSIPDDFERAWAGLHAFLASRSLRPTGSAYGELLLDELSVQDTGDYFGRLEVPVTVDSCLERGI
;
A
#
# COMPACT_ATOMS: atom_id res chain seq x y z
N MET A 1 2.18 41.42 -42.24
CA MET A 1 0.96 41.45 -41.39
C MET A 1 0.46 40.02 -41.25
N ASN A 2 0.79 39.34 -40.15
CA ASN A 2 0.33 37.96 -39.91
C ASN A 2 -1.15 38.01 -39.48
N GLN A 3 -2.06 37.51 -40.32
CA GLN A 3 -3.45 37.31 -39.93
C GLN A 3 -3.47 36.44 -38.65
N LYS A 4 -3.90 37.01 -37.52
CA LYS A 4 -4.22 36.25 -36.31
C LYS A 4 -5.33 35.27 -36.69
N LYS A 5 -4.97 33.99 -36.87
CA LYS A 5 -5.95 32.94 -37.12
C LYS A 5 -6.81 32.78 -35.86
N GLN A 6 -8.02 33.31 -35.90
CA GLN A 6 -9.02 33.18 -34.85
C GLN A 6 -9.76 31.86 -35.02
N LEU A 7 -10.04 31.20 -33.91
CA LEU A 7 -10.70 29.91 -33.84
C LEU A 7 -12.10 30.12 -33.28
N SER A 8 -13.12 29.64 -33.97
CA SER A 8 -14.47 29.55 -33.42
C SER A 8 -14.47 28.69 -32.15
N ILE A 9 -15.47 28.88 -31.27
CA ILE A 9 -15.64 28.02 -30.09
C ILE A 9 -15.70 26.51 -30.45
N LEU A 10 -16.22 26.16 -31.62
CA LEU A 10 -16.29 24.77 -32.07
C LEU A 10 -14.89 24.24 -32.44
N GLU A 11 -14.11 25.01 -33.22
CA GLU A 11 -12.74 24.62 -33.57
C GLU A 11 -11.84 24.56 -32.34
N PHE A 12 -11.96 25.55 -31.45
CA PHE A 12 -11.19 25.60 -30.21
C PHE A 12 -11.54 24.42 -29.29
N SER A 13 -12.83 24.07 -29.20
CA SER A 13 -13.30 22.88 -28.48
C SER A 13 -12.71 21.59 -29.04
N ARG A 14 -12.69 21.44 -30.38
CA ARG A 14 -12.09 20.27 -31.06
C ARG A 14 -10.59 20.15 -30.81
N LEU A 15 -9.86 21.27 -30.85
CA LEU A 15 -8.40 21.28 -30.65
C LEU A 15 -8.01 21.02 -29.20
N THR A 16 -8.76 21.57 -28.24
CA THR A 16 -8.40 21.51 -26.82
C THR A 16 -9.03 20.35 -26.07
N GLY A 17 -10.04 19.69 -26.65
CA GLY A 17 -10.87 18.69 -25.99
C GLY A 17 -11.84 19.27 -24.94
N ILE A 18 -11.81 20.59 -24.69
CA ILE A 18 -12.73 21.24 -23.75
C ILE A 18 -14.09 21.37 -24.43
N SER A 19 -15.15 20.88 -23.79
CA SER A 19 -16.50 20.99 -24.32
C SER A 19 -16.91 22.46 -24.51
N ARG A 20 -17.77 22.74 -25.49
CA ARG A 20 -18.29 24.09 -25.74
C ARG A 20 -18.96 24.70 -24.51
N ASP A 21 -19.62 23.87 -23.70
CA ASP A 21 -20.27 24.31 -22.46
C ASP A 21 -19.25 24.68 -21.38
N ASN A 22 -18.17 23.90 -21.24
CA ASN A 22 -17.06 24.27 -20.37
C ASN A 22 -16.35 25.54 -20.83
N LEU A 23 -16.18 25.77 -22.13
CA LEU A 23 -15.62 27.02 -22.65
C LEU A 23 -16.52 28.23 -22.34
N ARG A 24 -17.85 28.09 -22.47
CA ARG A 24 -18.80 29.13 -22.06
C ARG A 24 -18.76 29.37 -20.56
N PHE A 25 -18.62 28.30 -19.78
CA PHE A 25 -18.50 28.40 -18.34
C PHE A 25 -17.20 29.10 -17.91
N TYR A 26 -16.06 28.73 -18.50
CA TYR A 26 -14.76 29.34 -18.23
C TYR A 26 -14.71 30.81 -18.60
N ASP A 27 -15.39 31.20 -19.68
CA ASP A 27 -15.63 32.60 -20.02
C ASP A 27 -16.45 33.32 -18.92
N ARG A 28 -17.56 32.73 -18.47
CA ARG A 28 -18.41 33.31 -17.42
C ARG A 28 -17.67 33.55 -16.11
N ILE A 29 -16.77 32.64 -15.72
CA ILE A 29 -15.99 32.77 -14.47
C ILE A 29 -14.66 33.52 -14.66
N GLY A 30 -14.37 34.03 -15.87
CA GLY A 30 -13.14 34.77 -16.17
C GLY A 30 -11.87 33.91 -16.17
N LEU A 31 -11.99 32.59 -16.30
CA LEU A 31 -10.84 31.67 -16.36
C LEU A 31 -10.20 31.63 -17.75
N LEU A 32 -11.03 31.57 -18.80
CA LEU A 32 -10.59 31.58 -20.19
C LEU A 32 -11.61 32.32 -21.06
N CYS A 33 -11.42 33.62 -21.17
CA CYS A 33 -12.28 34.50 -21.98
C CYS A 33 -11.87 34.42 -23.47
N PRO A 34 -12.81 34.51 -24.42
CA PRO A 34 -12.46 34.64 -25.83
C PRO A 34 -11.69 35.95 -26.08
N GLU A 35 -10.71 35.96 -26.99
CA GLU A 35 -9.99 37.18 -27.39
C GLU A 35 -10.93 38.17 -28.09
N GLN A 36 -11.91 37.66 -28.86
CA GLN A 36 -12.88 38.47 -29.56
C GLN A 36 -14.28 37.88 -29.47
N ARG A 37 -15.27 38.78 -29.43
CA ARG A 37 -16.68 38.48 -29.65
C ARG A 37 -17.07 39.03 -31.02
N GLY A 38 -17.60 38.18 -31.90
CA GLY A 38 -18.14 38.59 -33.19
C GLY A 38 -19.59 39.05 -33.08
N GLU A 39 -20.22 39.25 -34.23
CA GLU A 39 -21.65 39.51 -34.34
C GLU A 39 -22.46 38.39 -33.62
N ASN A 40 -23.58 38.77 -33.01
CA ASN A 40 -24.40 37.89 -32.15
C ASN A 40 -23.66 37.33 -30.91
N ASN A 41 -22.64 38.05 -30.41
CA ASN A 41 -21.87 37.66 -29.22
C ASN A 41 -21.17 36.29 -29.39
N TYR A 42 -20.84 35.92 -30.64
CA TYR A 42 -20.18 34.66 -30.96
C TYR A 42 -18.72 34.68 -30.49
N ARG A 43 -18.23 33.58 -29.89
CA ARG A 43 -16.92 33.53 -29.23
C ARG A 43 -15.82 33.09 -30.18
N TYR A 44 -14.77 33.89 -30.28
CA TYR A 44 -13.57 33.60 -31.04
C TYR A 44 -12.34 33.62 -30.13
N TYR A 45 -11.54 32.56 -30.19
CA TYR A 45 -10.34 32.38 -29.40
C TYR A 45 -9.10 32.51 -30.27
N ALA A 46 -8.05 33.11 -29.74
CA ALA A 46 -6.78 33.19 -30.44
C ALA A 46 -6.02 31.86 -30.38
N ARG A 47 -5.20 31.58 -31.40
CA ARG A 47 -4.26 30.45 -31.36
C ARG A 47 -3.35 30.47 -30.12
N SER A 48 -2.93 31.64 -29.64
CA SER A 48 -2.11 31.79 -28.43
C SER A 48 -2.80 31.31 -27.15
N GLN A 49 -4.15 31.25 -27.14
CA GLN A 49 -4.92 30.78 -25.99
C GLN A 49 -4.93 29.25 -25.87
N LEU A 50 -4.49 28.51 -26.89
CA LEU A 50 -4.41 27.05 -26.85
C LEU A 50 -3.51 26.57 -25.71
N ASN A 51 -2.36 27.19 -25.50
CA ASN A 51 -1.45 26.82 -24.39
C ASN A 51 -2.11 27.02 -23.02
N SER A 52 -2.91 28.09 -22.88
CA SER A 52 -3.68 28.31 -21.64
C SER A 52 -4.74 27.24 -21.45
N ALA A 53 -5.44 26.86 -22.51
CA ALA A 53 -6.46 25.82 -22.47
C ALA A 53 -5.86 24.44 -22.12
N TYR A 54 -4.74 24.05 -22.74
CA TYR A 54 -4.07 22.80 -22.39
C TYR A 54 -3.57 22.79 -20.95
N LEU A 55 -3.00 23.90 -20.47
CA LEU A 55 -2.61 24.01 -19.06
C LEU A 55 -3.81 23.88 -18.13
N ILE A 56 -4.92 24.56 -18.41
CA ILE A 56 -6.16 24.42 -17.63
C ILE A 56 -6.61 22.95 -17.61
N SER A 57 -6.66 22.28 -18.76
CA SER A 57 -7.04 20.87 -18.85
C SER A 57 -6.12 19.97 -18.00
N SER A 58 -4.80 20.13 -18.10
CA SER A 58 -3.84 19.36 -17.31
C SER A 58 -4.02 19.60 -15.80
N LEU A 59 -4.19 20.85 -15.37
CA LEU A 59 -4.43 21.18 -13.96
C LEU A 59 -5.78 20.62 -13.46
N ARG A 60 -6.79 20.55 -14.33
CA ARG A 60 -8.07 19.92 -13.99
C ARG A 60 -7.98 18.39 -13.88
N LEU A 61 -7.12 17.74 -14.65
CA LEU A 61 -6.81 16.31 -14.48
C LEU A 61 -6.13 16.04 -13.14
N LEU A 62 -5.36 17.01 -12.62
CA LEU A 62 -4.75 16.96 -11.29
C LEU A 62 -5.70 17.43 -10.16
N GLU A 63 -7.00 17.53 -10.45
CA GLU A 63 -8.04 17.97 -9.53
C GLU A 63 -7.80 19.35 -8.91
N VAL A 64 -7.00 20.21 -9.56
CA VAL A 64 -6.80 21.59 -9.10
C VAL A 64 -8.11 22.36 -9.25
N GLY A 65 -8.51 23.05 -8.18
CA GLY A 65 -9.73 23.85 -8.16
C GLY A 65 -9.70 24.95 -9.22
N LEU A 66 -10.82 25.18 -9.92
CA LEU A 66 -10.92 26.21 -10.96
C LEU A 66 -10.53 27.60 -10.45
N GLU A 67 -10.81 27.88 -9.18
CA GLU A 67 -10.47 29.13 -8.53
C GLU A 67 -8.95 29.33 -8.39
N ASP A 68 -8.20 28.28 -8.06
CA ASP A 68 -6.73 28.36 -7.97
C ASP A 68 -6.09 28.55 -9.35
N ILE A 69 -6.62 27.84 -10.36
CA ILE A 69 -6.20 28.00 -11.76
C ILE A 69 -6.49 29.43 -12.24
N ARG A 70 -7.64 30.00 -11.85
CA ARG A 70 -8.03 31.38 -12.17
C ARG A 70 -7.09 32.38 -11.51
N ARG A 71 -6.79 32.22 -10.21
CA ARG A 71 -5.85 33.09 -9.47
C ARG A 71 -4.46 33.10 -10.10
N TYR A 72 -3.96 31.96 -10.54
CA TYR A 72 -2.70 31.88 -11.29
C TYR A 72 -2.83 32.55 -12.66
N SER A 73 -3.89 32.27 -13.41
CA SER A 73 -4.08 32.79 -14.76
C SER A 73 -4.28 34.31 -14.83
N ALA A 74 -4.82 34.92 -13.77
CA ALA A 74 -5.08 36.36 -13.71
C ALA A 74 -3.82 37.24 -13.57
N GLY A 75 -2.66 36.67 -13.20
CA GLY A 75 -1.45 37.46 -13.02
C GLY A 75 -0.19 36.63 -13.24
N ARG A 76 -0.01 36.15 -14.47
CA ARG A 76 1.14 35.32 -14.84
C ARG A 76 2.42 36.16 -14.86
N THR A 77 3.40 35.72 -14.09
CA THR A 77 4.81 36.15 -14.18
C THR A 77 5.69 34.91 -14.13
N PRO A 78 6.96 34.98 -14.58
CA PRO A 78 7.89 33.85 -14.45
C PRO A 78 8.00 33.32 -13.02
N GLU A 79 8.05 34.21 -12.03
CA GLU A 79 8.18 33.86 -10.61
C GLU A 79 6.95 33.11 -10.11
N ARG A 80 5.75 33.59 -10.46
CA ARG A 80 4.49 32.93 -10.09
C ARG A 80 4.31 31.59 -10.81
N MET A 81 4.81 31.47 -12.04
CA MET A 81 4.83 30.20 -12.76
C MET A 81 5.72 29.17 -12.07
N LEU A 82 6.96 29.55 -11.73
CA LEU A 82 7.89 28.66 -11.03
C LEU A 82 7.30 28.18 -9.69
N ALA A 83 6.78 29.10 -8.87
CA ALA A 83 6.17 28.75 -7.59
C ALA A 83 4.94 27.84 -7.74
N PHE A 84 4.03 28.16 -8.66
CA PHE A 84 2.81 27.37 -8.86
C PHE A 84 3.14 25.97 -9.42
N PHE A 85 4.09 25.87 -10.35
CA PHE A 85 4.46 24.59 -10.97
C PHE A 85 5.24 23.71 -10.00
N ALA A 86 6.13 24.26 -9.18
CA ALA A 86 6.79 23.50 -8.12
C ALA A 86 5.76 22.88 -7.15
N GLN A 87 4.76 23.66 -6.74
CA GLN A 87 3.67 23.15 -5.89
C GLN A 87 2.86 22.04 -6.59
N GLN A 88 2.57 22.18 -7.89
CA GLN A 88 1.84 21.14 -8.61
C GLN A 88 2.68 19.87 -8.79
N GLU A 89 3.98 20.02 -9.04
CA GLU A 89 4.91 18.90 -9.14
C GLU A 89 4.98 18.12 -7.82
N GLU A 90 5.05 18.80 -6.68
CA GLU A 90 5.00 18.15 -5.36
C GLU A 90 3.71 17.33 -5.18
N ARG A 91 2.56 17.88 -5.59
CA ARG A 91 1.27 17.17 -5.53
C ARG A 91 1.26 15.94 -6.45
N ILE A 92 1.79 16.06 -7.66
CA ILE A 92 1.90 14.95 -8.62
C ILE A 92 2.77 13.84 -8.02
N GLN A 93 3.94 14.18 -7.47
CA GLN A 93 4.84 13.19 -6.90
C GLN A 93 4.24 12.52 -5.65
N ALA A 94 3.49 13.25 -4.84
CA ALA A 94 2.75 12.68 -3.72
C ALA A 94 1.68 11.68 -4.19
N GLU A 95 0.91 12.00 -5.23
CA GLU A 95 -0.11 11.10 -5.79
C GLU A 95 0.53 9.87 -6.46
N ILE A 96 1.63 10.04 -7.19
CA ILE A 96 2.41 8.92 -7.74
C ILE A 96 2.90 8.00 -6.61
N ALA A 97 3.40 8.57 -5.50
CA ALA A 97 3.85 7.79 -4.36
C ALA A 97 2.69 6.99 -3.73
N ARG A 98 1.51 7.61 -3.58
CA ARG A 98 0.29 6.98 -3.07
C ARG A 98 -0.18 5.85 -3.99
N LEU A 99 -0.30 6.09 -5.28
CA LEU A 99 -0.73 5.08 -6.26
C LEU A 99 0.23 3.89 -6.31
N ARG A 100 1.54 4.15 -6.24
CA ARG A 100 2.55 3.08 -6.15
C ARG A 100 2.38 2.27 -4.87
N GLU A 101 2.21 2.90 -3.71
CA GLU A 101 1.99 2.19 -2.44
C GLU A 101 0.72 1.33 -2.48
N THR A 102 -0.40 1.86 -2.97
CA THR A 102 -1.64 1.10 -3.16
C THR A 102 -1.44 -0.10 -4.09
N SER A 103 -0.74 0.09 -5.21
CA SER A 103 -0.47 -1.00 -6.16
C SER A 103 0.38 -2.11 -5.52
N GLU A 104 1.38 -1.76 -4.70
CA GLU A 104 2.19 -2.75 -3.99
C GLU A 104 1.39 -3.51 -2.94
N ILE A 105 0.50 -2.84 -2.19
CA ILE A 105 -0.42 -3.49 -1.24
C ILE A 105 -1.28 -4.53 -1.97
N MET A 106 -1.87 -4.16 -3.11
CA MET A 106 -2.71 -5.07 -3.90
C MET A 106 -1.93 -6.28 -4.41
N LYS A 107 -0.69 -6.09 -4.89
CA LYS A 107 0.17 -7.20 -5.33
C LYS A 107 0.53 -8.14 -4.19
N LEU A 108 0.86 -7.60 -3.01
CA LEU A 108 1.17 -8.41 -1.84
C LEU A 108 -0.04 -9.24 -1.42
N ARG A 109 -1.23 -8.63 -1.33
CA ARG A 109 -2.49 -9.34 -1.02
C ARG A 109 -2.80 -10.43 -2.04
N ALA A 110 -2.67 -10.13 -3.34
CA ALA A 110 -2.86 -11.11 -4.40
C ALA A 110 -1.86 -12.27 -4.30
N SER A 111 -0.59 -12.01 -3.96
CA SER A 111 0.42 -13.04 -3.77
C SER A 111 0.10 -13.95 -2.59
N LEU A 112 -0.39 -13.41 -1.48
CA LEU A 112 -0.80 -14.22 -0.31
C LEU A 112 -2.00 -15.11 -0.67
N ALA A 113 -2.99 -14.57 -1.37
CA ALA A 113 -4.14 -15.35 -1.82
C ALA A 113 -3.74 -16.45 -2.82
N GLN A 114 -2.83 -16.16 -3.77
CA GLN A 114 -2.29 -17.16 -4.69
C GLN A 114 -1.54 -18.27 -3.96
N GLU A 115 -0.75 -17.91 -2.94
CA GLU A 115 -0.08 -18.89 -2.08
C GLU A 115 -1.11 -19.78 -1.37
N ALA A 116 -2.13 -19.20 -0.73
CA ALA A 116 -3.18 -19.97 -0.07
C ALA A 116 -3.86 -20.98 -1.01
N LEU A 117 -4.18 -20.56 -2.24
CA LEU A 117 -4.81 -21.43 -3.25
C LEU A 117 -3.90 -22.56 -3.74
N ALA A 118 -2.58 -22.41 -3.61
CA ALA A 118 -1.61 -23.42 -4.03
C ALA A 118 -1.36 -24.51 -2.97
N HIS A 119 -1.82 -24.31 -1.73
CA HIS A 119 -1.55 -25.20 -0.61
C HIS A 119 -2.82 -25.79 -0.01
N ALA A 120 -2.79 -27.08 0.28
CA ALA A 120 -3.86 -27.76 1.00
C ALA A 120 -3.77 -27.48 2.51
N GLU A 121 -4.92 -27.54 3.19
CA GLU A 121 -4.96 -27.55 4.64
C GLU A 121 -4.20 -28.75 5.23
N GLY A 122 -3.42 -28.50 6.29
CA GLY A 122 -2.58 -29.51 6.93
C GLY A 122 -1.29 -29.83 6.17
N ALA A 123 -0.94 -29.06 5.15
CA ALA A 123 0.35 -29.20 4.46
C ALA A 123 1.51 -28.70 5.34
N TYR A 124 2.58 -29.51 5.42
CA TYR A 124 3.85 -29.15 6.06
C TYR A 124 4.98 -29.22 5.05
N LEU A 125 5.74 -28.13 4.91
CA LEU A 125 6.77 -27.98 3.88
C LEU A 125 8.08 -27.45 4.48
N LEU A 126 9.17 -27.65 3.73
CA LEU A 126 10.45 -26.99 3.96
C LEU A 126 10.74 -26.08 2.78
N GLU A 127 10.90 -24.79 3.04
CA GLU A 127 11.07 -23.78 2.01
C GLU A 127 12.22 -22.83 2.33
N GLU A 128 12.93 -22.39 1.29
CA GLU A 128 13.89 -21.30 1.42
C GLU A 128 13.15 -19.97 1.31
N ARG A 129 13.29 -19.13 2.34
CA ARG A 129 12.70 -17.80 2.39
C ARG A 129 13.76 -16.72 2.11
N PRO A 130 13.47 -15.74 1.24
CA PRO A 130 14.33 -14.57 1.13
C PRO A 130 14.20 -13.68 2.37
N ARG A 131 15.20 -12.83 2.60
CA ARG A 131 15.14 -11.84 3.67
C ARG A 131 14.03 -10.84 3.36
N GLU A 132 13.10 -10.66 4.28
CA GLU A 132 11.94 -9.79 4.09
C GLU A 132 11.97 -8.61 5.05
N ARG A 133 11.74 -7.40 4.53
CA ARG A 133 11.69 -6.19 5.35
C ARG A 133 10.29 -6.01 5.90
N ILE A 134 10.19 -5.88 7.22
CA ILE A 134 8.92 -5.73 7.93
C ILE A 134 8.94 -4.48 8.80
N PHE A 135 7.74 -4.00 9.15
CA PHE A 135 7.58 -3.05 10.23
C PHE A 135 7.06 -3.78 11.46
N LEU A 136 7.94 -4.03 12.43
CA LEU A 136 7.64 -4.72 13.67
C LEU A 136 7.22 -3.71 14.74
N CYS A 137 6.02 -3.88 15.27
CA CYS A 137 5.48 -3.04 16.35
C CYS A 137 6.16 -3.37 17.69
N PRO A 138 6.26 -2.42 18.62
CA PRO A 138 6.74 -2.69 19.98
C PRO A 138 5.80 -3.69 20.69
N PRO A 139 6.26 -4.32 21.79
CA PRO A 139 5.34 -5.06 22.65
C PRO A 139 4.23 -4.12 23.16
N ALA A 140 3.02 -4.67 23.28
CA ALA A 140 1.91 -3.96 23.89
C ALA A 140 2.20 -3.69 25.38
N PRO A 141 1.66 -2.59 25.94
CA PRO A 141 1.68 -2.36 27.38
C PRO A 141 1.07 -3.53 28.17
N ASP A 142 1.56 -3.76 29.37
CA ASP A 142 1.03 -4.80 30.26
C ASP A 142 -0.43 -4.49 30.63
N GLY A 143 -1.26 -5.55 30.72
CA GLY A 143 -2.64 -5.47 31.17
C GLY A 143 -3.68 -5.23 30.07
N LEU A 144 -3.26 -5.06 28.81
CA LEU A 144 -4.18 -5.02 27.67
C LEU A 144 -4.67 -6.43 27.32
N SER A 145 -5.92 -6.52 26.88
CA SER A 145 -6.47 -7.70 26.21
C SER A 145 -5.79 -7.92 24.84
N GLY A 146 -6.08 -9.06 24.19
CA GLY A 146 -5.57 -9.37 22.86
C GLY A 146 -6.00 -8.33 21.82
N GLU A 147 -7.30 -8.01 21.78
CA GLU A 147 -7.85 -7.00 20.86
C GLU A 147 -7.26 -5.60 21.10
N GLU A 148 -7.12 -5.19 22.36
CA GLU A 148 -6.50 -3.89 22.71
C GLU A 148 -5.02 -3.85 22.32
N SER A 149 -4.31 -4.97 22.45
CA SER A 149 -2.91 -5.10 22.03
C SER A 149 -2.76 -4.99 20.51
N GLU A 150 -3.69 -5.56 19.74
CA GLU A 150 -3.75 -5.40 18.30
C GLU A 150 -4.03 -3.94 17.91
N ILE A 151 -5.07 -3.33 18.48
CA ILE A 151 -5.42 -1.92 18.23
C ILE A 151 -4.21 -1.02 18.52
N PHE A 152 -3.52 -1.22 19.65
CA PHE A 152 -2.29 -0.49 19.97
C PHE A 152 -1.23 -0.61 18.88
N ALA A 153 -1.03 -1.81 18.32
CA ALA A 153 -0.06 -2.03 17.25
C ALA A 153 -0.46 -1.31 15.95
N TYR A 154 -1.74 -1.30 15.60
CA TYR A 154 -2.27 -0.55 14.44
C TYR A 154 -2.09 0.96 14.63
N GLU A 155 -2.45 1.50 15.79
CA GLU A 155 -2.29 2.92 16.11
C GLU A 155 -0.81 3.33 16.09
N TYR A 156 0.07 2.51 16.66
CA TYR A 156 1.50 2.74 16.64
C TYR A 156 2.05 2.79 15.20
N ALA A 157 1.68 1.81 14.36
CA ALA A 157 2.12 1.74 12.97
C ALA A 157 1.61 2.94 12.17
N ALA A 158 0.33 3.32 12.33
CA ALA A 158 -0.25 4.50 11.71
C ALA A 158 0.47 5.79 12.13
N GLY A 159 0.81 5.94 13.42
CA GLY A 159 1.59 7.06 13.94
C GLY A 159 3.01 7.16 13.37
N LYS A 160 3.56 6.06 12.85
CA LYS A 160 4.83 6.03 12.08
C LYS A 160 4.61 6.15 10.56
N GLY A 161 3.36 6.36 10.14
CA GLY A 161 2.94 6.51 8.76
C GLY A 161 3.04 5.22 7.95
N VAL A 162 2.89 4.06 8.57
CA VAL A 162 2.67 2.80 7.86
C VAL A 162 1.25 2.82 7.29
N HIS A 163 1.09 2.51 6.01
CA HIS A 163 -0.22 2.34 5.42
C HIS A 163 -0.83 1.02 5.91
N LEU A 164 -1.89 1.09 6.72
CA LEU A 164 -2.55 -0.07 7.36
C LEU A 164 -3.30 -1.00 6.40
N GLY A 165 -3.18 -0.78 5.09
CA GLY A 165 -3.69 -1.71 4.07
C GLY A 165 -2.73 -2.86 3.80
N HIS A 166 -1.45 -2.70 4.17
CA HIS A 166 -0.47 -3.78 4.10
C HIS A 166 -0.92 -4.97 4.94
N PRO A 167 -0.68 -6.21 4.47
CA PRO A 167 -0.93 -7.39 5.29
C PRO A 167 -0.15 -7.34 6.60
N ALA A 168 -0.80 -7.75 7.68
CA ALA A 168 -0.19 -7.91 8.99
C ALA A 168 0.17 -9.38 9.24
N GLY A 169 1.11 -9.59 10.13
CA GLY A 169 1.47 -10.90 10.66
C GLY A 169 1.86 -10.79 12.13
N VAL A 170 2.00 -11.94 12.78
CA VAL A 170 2.36 -12.04 14.19
C VAL A 170 3.72 -12.71 14.29
N LEU A 171 4.66 -12.04 14.95
CA LEU A 171 5.92 -12.61 15.40
C LEU A 171 5.69 -13.28 16.75
N ILE A 172 6.02 -14.56 16.84
CA ILE A 172 5.76 -15.41 18.00
C ILE A 172 7.10 -15.88 18.55
N THR A 173 7.49 -15.37 19.70
CA THR A 173 8.83 -15.58 20.28
C THR A 173 8.72 -16.44 21.54
N PRO A 174 9.48 -17.55 21.64
CA PRO A 174 9.57 -18.30 22.88
C PRO A 174 10.17 -17.42 23.98
N ASP A 175 9.60 -17.49 25.18
CA ASP A 175 10.10 -16.82 26.37
C ASP A 175 9.79 -17.66 27.62
N SER A 176 10.15 -17.16 28.79
CA SER A 176 9.83 -17.77 30.08
C SER A 176 9.28 -16.76 31.07
N THR A 177 8.32 -17.17 31.89
CA THR A 177 7.87 -16.38 33.05
C THR A 177 9.00 -16.20 34.07
N ALA A 178 8.77 -15.33 35.06
CA ALA A 178 9.68 -15.19 36.20
C ALA A 178 9.88 -16.51 37.00
N SER A 179 8.92 -17.45 36.93
CA SER A 179 9.00 -18.79 37.51
C SER A 179 9.70 -19.82 36.61
N GLY A 180 10.12 -19.43 35.40
CA GLY A 180 10.79 -20.31 34.44
C GLY A 180 9.83 -21.17 33.60
N GLU A 181 8.52 -20.91 33.66
CA GLU A 181 7.54 -21.60 32.83
C GLU A 181 7.58 -21.06 31.39
N PRO A 182 7.58 -21.94 30.37
CA PRO A 182 7.64 -21.51 28.97
C PRO A 182 6.36 -20.77 28.57
N VAL A 183 6.52 -19.63 27.89
CA VAL A 183 5.42 -18.81 27.36
C VAL A 183 5.76 -18.29 25.97
N TRP A 184 4.74 -17.83 25.25
CA TRP A 184 4.89 -17.22 23.94
C TRP A 184 4.62 -15.71 24.02
N ARG A 185 5.54 -14.91 23.46
CA ARG A 185 5.32 -13.47 23.26
C ARG A 185 4.91 -13.18 21.83
N TYR A 186 3.82 -12.45 21.68
CA TYR A 186 3.23 -12.07 20.41
C TYR A 186 3.53 -10.60 20.11
N ARG A 187 3.97 -10.30 18.88
CA ARG A 187 4.15 -8.92 18.40
C ARG A 187 3.66 -8.81 16.97
N LEU A 188 2.81 -7.82 16.70
CA LEU A 188 2.33 -7.57 15.35
C LEU A 188 3.44 -6.96 14.47
N TYR A 189 3.46 -7.31 13.20
CA TYR A 189 4.25 -6.64 12.18
C TYR A 189 3.45 -6.44 10.88
N PHE A 190 3.90 -5.50 10.04
CA PHE A 190 3.31 -5.23 8.73
C PHE A 190 4.30 -5.54 7.60
N LYS A 191 3.80 -6.15 6.52
CA LYS A 191 4.56 -6.46 5.30
C LYS A 191 4.69 -5.23 4.42
N THR A 192 5.49 -4.25 4.82
CA THR A 192 5.53 -2.90 4.22
C THR A 192 6.21 -2.81 2.83
N GLY A 193 6.34 -3.91 2.10
CA GLY A 193 6.91 -3.94 0.73
C GLY A 193 8.30 -3.31 0.61
N GLY A 194 9.12 -3.37 1.68
CA GLY A 194 10.44 -2.73 1.71
C GLY A 194 10.46 -1.23 2.08
N ARG A 195 9.30 -0.55 2.08
CA ARG A 195 9.16 0.85 2.52
C ARG A 195 8.95 0.91 4.02
N ARG A 196 9.48 1.94 4.69
CA ARG A 196 9.21 2.24 6.11
C ARG A 196 9.44 1.11 7.13
N GLY A 197 10.06 -0.02 6.76
CA GLY A 197 10.31 -1.15 7.68
C GLY A 197 11.47 -0.89 8.64
N ASN A 198 11.31 -1.33 9.89
CA ASN A 198 12.25 -1.14 11.00
C ASN A 198 12.93 -2.45 11.44
N ALA A 199 12.55 -3.60 10.87
CA ALA A 199 13.10 -4.90 11.20
C ALA A 199 13.19 -5.81 9.96
N TRP A 200 13.85 -6.95 10.12
CA TRP A 200 14.00 -7.95 9.08
C TRP A 200 13.54 -9.32 9.58
N LYS A 201 12.71 -9.97 8.78
CA LYS A 201 12.53 -11.42 8.86
C LYS A 201 13.72 -12.08 8.15
N PRO A 202 14.46 -12.98 8.81
CA PRO A 202 15.71 -13.49 8.28
C PRO A 202 15.49 -14.35 7.03
N ALA A 203 16.50 -14.38 6.16
CA ALA A 203 16.55 -15.38 5.10
C ALA A 203 16.95 -16.74 5.67
N GLY A 204 16.56 -17.80 4.99
CA GLY A 204 17.05 -19.16 5.26
C GLY A 204 15.97 -20.20 5.07
N ARG A 205 16.24 -21.39 5.61
CA ARG A 205 15.33 -22.52 5.53
C ARG A 205 14.28 -22.44 6.63
N TYR A 206 13.01 -22.53 6.23
CA TYR A 206 11.86 -22.49 7.11
C TYR A 206 11.10 -23.81 7.04
N ALA A 207 10.56 -24.24 8.17
CA ALA A 207 9.47 -25.18 8.18
C ALA A 207 8.15 -24.41 8.23
N VAL A 208 7.20 -24.83 7.41
CA VAL A 208 5.98 -24.09 7.11
C VAL A 208 4.78 -25.01 7.28
N ALA A 209 3.76 -24.56 8.00
CA ALA A 209 2.47 -25.21 8.13
C ALA A 209 1.37 -24.33 7.53
N TYR A 210 0.46 -24.92 6.78
CA TYR A 210 -0.72 -24.26 6.21
C TYR A 210 -2.00 -24.81 6.81
N GLY A 211 -2.97 -23.94 7.11
CA GLY A 211 -4.27 -24.40 7.59
C GLY A 211 -5.21 -23.29 8.03
N ARG A 212 -6.41 -23.71 8.42
CA ARG A 212 -7.45 -22.80 8.92
C ARG A 212 -7.12 -22.29 10.31
N SER A 213 -7.62 -21.08 10.61
CA SER A 213 -7.47 -20.44 11.93
C SER A 213 -6.01 -20.21 12.33
N ILE A 214 -5.09 -20.06 11.37
CA ILE A 214 -3.71 -19.64 11.67
C ILE A 214 -3.64 -18.13 11.40
N PRO A 215 -3.13 -17.30 12.33
CA PRO A 215 -2.43 -17.65 13.57
C PRO A 215 -3.31 -17.81 14.82
N ASP A 216 -4.62 -17.65 14.74
CA ASP A 216 -5.53 -17.61 15.90
C ASP A 216 -5.45 -18.87 16.80
N ASP A 217 -5.30 -20.04 16.18
CA ASP A 217 -5.06 -21.34 16.84
C ASP A 217 -3.59 -21.76 16.66
N PHE A 218 -2.69 -20.89 17.14
CA PHE A 218 -1.25 -21.09 17.08
C PHE A 218 -0.82 -22.41 17.75
N GLU A 219 -1.37 -22.74 18.92
CA GLU A 219 -0.95 -23.94 19.67
C GLU A 219 -1.23 -25.23 18.89
N ARG A 220 -2.40 -25.35 18.22
CA ARG A 220 -2.70 -26.49 17.35
C ARG A 220 -1.75 -26.55 16.16
N ALA A 221 -1.53 -25.42 15.49
CA ALA A 221 -0.64 -25.33 14.33
C ALA A 221 0.81 -25.66 14.71
N TRP A 222 1.27 -25.15 15.87
CA TRP A 222 2.58 -25.40 16.41
C TRP A 222 2.78 -26.86 16.80
N ALA A 223 1.81 -27.50 17.45
CA ALA A 223 1.89 -28.92 17.79
C ALA A 223 2.11 -29.81 16.55
N GLY A 224 1.36 -29.54 15.48
CA GLY A 224 1.53 -30.25 14.20
C GLY A 224 2.88 -29.97 13.53
N LEU A 225 3.28 -28.69 13.49
CA LEU A 225 4.57 -28.29 12.91
C LEU A 225 5.75 -28.90 13.72
N HIS A 226 5.64 -28.93 15.05
CA HIS A 226 6.65 -29.54 15.93
C HIS A 226 6.78 -31.05 15.69
N ALA A 227 5.67 -31.77 15.52
CA ALA A 227 5.71 -33.19 15.14
C ALA A 227 6.39 -33.39 13.77
N PHE A 228 6.13 -32.51 12.80
CA PHE A 228 6.80 -32.52 11.51
C PHE A 228 8.31 -32.29 11.65
N LEU A 229 8.75 -31.31 12.46
CA LEU A 229 10.17 -31.04 12.74
C LEU A 229 10.87 -32.25 13.35
N ALA A 230 10.26 -32.88 14.35
CA ALA A 230 10.80 -34.07 15.00
C ALA A 230 10.99 -35.24 14.01
N SER A 231 10.01 -35.46 13.12
CA SER A 231 10.09 -36.50 12.09
C SER A 231 11.22 -36.31 11.06
N ARG A 232 11.78 -35.09 10.99
CA ARG A 232 12.83 -34.69 10.04
C ARG A 232 14.17 -34.39 10.72
N SER A 233 14.28 -34.61 12.03
CA SER A 233 15.47 -34.25 12.83
C SER A 233 15.85 -32.77 12.64
N LEU A 234 14.85 -31.90 12.61
CA LEU A 234 15.03 -30.45 12.51
C LEU A 234 14.70 -29.79 13.83
N ARG A 235 15.37 -28.68 14.13
CA ARG A 235 15.06 -27.85 15.30
C ARG A 235 14.82 -26.39 14.89
N PRO A 236 13.88 -25.69 15.55
CA PRO A 236 13.72 -24.25 15.40
C PRO A 236 14.99 -23.48 15.80
N THR A 237 15.27 -22.38 15.10
CA THR A 237 16.44 -21.51 15.41
C THR A 237 16.05 -20.08 15.77
N GLY A 238 14.77 -19.78 15.94
CA GLY A 238 14.29 -18.44 16.26
C GLY A 238 12.78 -18.37 16.43
N SER A 239 12.24 -17.15 16.37
CA SER A 239 10.81 -16.88 16.46
C SER A 239 10.04 -17.50 15.27
N ALA A 240 8.79 -17.89 15.53
CA ALA A 240 7.83 -18.24 14.50
C ALA A 240 7.11 -17.00 13.96
N TYR A 241 6.58 -17.11 12.75
CA TYR A 241 5.85 -16.07 12.04
C TYR A 241 4.50 -16.64 11.59
N GLY A 242 3.42 -16.02 12.05
CA GLY A 242 2.06 -16.37 11.68
C GLY A 242 1.47 -15.29 10.76
N GLU A 243 0.89 -15.69 9.64
CA GLU A 243 0.25 -14.76 8.69
C GLU A 243 -1.10 -15.33 8.23
N LEU A 244 -2.13 -14.49 8.22
CA LEU A 244 -3.38 -14.77 7.49
C LEU A 244 -3.12 -14.52 6.00
N LEU A 245 -3.31 -15.57 5.20
CA LEU A 245 -3.19 -15.50 3.74
C LEU A 245 -4.53 -15.18 3.09
N LEU A 246 -5.62 -15.72 3.64
CA LEU A 246 -7.01 -15.38 3.33
C LEU A 246 -7.69 -14.86 4.60
N ASP A 247 -8.21 -13.64 4.52
CA ASP A 247 -8.88 -12.89 5.58
C ASP A 247 -10.24 -12.33 5.10
N GLU A 248 -10.82 -11.35 5.81
CA GLU A 248 -12.11 -10.72 5.47
C GLU A 248 -12.15 -10.08 4.06
N LEU A 249 -10.99 -9.77 3.48
CA LEU A 249 -10.91 -9.21 2.14
C LEU A 249 -10.96 -10.31 1.07
N SER A 250 -10.70 -11.55 1.45
CA SER A 250 -10.53 -12.69 0.54
C SER A 250 -11.72 -13.66 0.60
N VAL A 251 -12.35 -13.80 1.77
CA VAL A 251 -13.48 -14.72 2.00
C VAL A 251 -14.56 -14.07 2.86
N GLN A 252 -15.82 -14.49 2.71
CA GLN A 252 -16.96 -13.95 3.47
C GLN A 252 -17.17 -14.66 4.81
N ASP A 253 -16.92 -15.96 4.86
CA ASP A 253 -17.06 -16.76 6.08
C ASP A 253 -15.72 -16.80 6.81
N THR A 254 -15.71 -16.43 8.09
CA THR A 254 -14.51 -16.45 8.93
C THR A 254 -13.97 -17.87 9.13
N GLY A 255 -14.81 -18.89 8.98
CA GLY A 255 -14.39 -20.31 8.99
C GLY A 255 -13.50 -20.71 7.81
N ASP A 256 -13.48 -19.91 6.74
CA ASP A 256 -12.62 -20.13 5.57
C ASP A 256 -11.33 -19.30 5.60
N TYR A 257 -11.05 -18.61 6.71
CA TYR A 257 -9.76 -17.96 6.91
C TYR A 257 -8.65 -19.00 6.87
N PHE A 258 -7.59 -18.68 6.13
CA PHE A 258 -6.51 -19.60 5.87
C PHE A 258 -5.19 -18.89 6.09
N GLY A 259 -4.32 -19.51 6.86
CA GLY A 259 -3.05 -18.92 7.24
C GLY A 259 -1.88 -19.86 7.14
N ARG A 260 -0.72 -19.27 7.41
CA ARG A 260 0.58 -19.93 7.43
C ARG A 260 1.26 -19.67 8.75
N LEU A 261 1.82 -20.72 9.33
CA LEU A 261 2.76 -20.64 10.44
C LEU A 261 4.12 -21.12 9.95
N GLU A 262 5.17 -20.35 10.17
CA GLU A 262 6.51 -20.76 9.77
C GLU A 262 7.59 -20.38 10.77
N VAL A 263 8.62 -21.21 10.85
CA VAL A 263 9.73 -21.04 11.80
C VAL A 263 11.05 -21.36 11.10
N PRO A 264 12.12 -20.56 11.30
CA PRO A 264 13.43 -20.88 10.75
C PRO A 264 13.99 -22.13 11.43
N VAL A 265 14.66 -22.99 10.64
CA VAL A 265 15.12 -24.31 11.10
C VAL A 265 16.55 -24.62 10.70
N THR A 266 17.17 -25.52 11.47
CA THR A 266 18.44 -26.16 11.13
C THR A 266 18.39 -27.66 11.43
N VAL A 267 19.34 -28.41 10.88
CA VAL A 267 19.50 -29.84 11.19
C VAL A 267 19.90 -30.00 12.66
N ASP A 268 19.25 -30.91 13.36
CA ASP A 268 19.57 -31.24 14.73
C ASP A 268 20.80 -32.18 14.78
N SER A 269 21.99 -31.58 14.81
CA SER A 269 23.27 -32.29 14.82
C SER A 269 23.54 -33.10 16.10
N CYS A 270 22.67 -33.01 17.11
CA CYS A 270 22.74 -33.86 18.30
C CYS A 270 22.30 -35.31 18.01
N LEU A 271 21.48 -35.56 16.99
CA LEU A 271 21.03 -36.91 16.61
C LEU A 271 22.05 -37.68 15.75
N GLU A 272 23.02 -36.99 15.11
CA GLU A 272 24.09 -37.63 14.33
C GLU A 272 25.24 -38.18 15.19
N ARG A 273 25.37 -37.78 16.45
CA ARG A 273 26.45 -38.24 17.35
C ARG A 273 26.07 -39.44 18.22
N GLY A 274 24.94 -40.08 17.92
CA GLY A 274 24.38 -41.22 18.66
C GLY A 274 24.45 -42.57 17.95
N ILE A 275 25.36 -42.74 16.98
CA ILE A 275 25.70 -44.05 16.36
C ILE A 275 27.18 -44.34 16.61
#